data_AF-A0A840WJ18-F1
#
_entry.id   AF-A0A840WJ18-F1
#
_cell.length_a   1.000
_cell.length_b   1.000
_cell.length_c   1.000
_cell.angle_alpha   90.00
_cell.angle_beta   90.00
_cell.angle_gamma   90.00
#
_symmetry.space_group_name_H-M   'P 1'
#
loop_
_entity.id
_entity.type
_entity.pdbx_description
1 polymer ?
#
loop_
_entity_poly.entity_id
_entity_poly.type
_entity_poly.pdbx_seq_one_letter_code
_entity_poly.pdbx_strand_id
1 'polypeptide(L)'
;MQADQSQFIGLLDHIYEAAEDPRAFDALLEAAEALFLGEDAPSPVDAPPVFDAALLRHSDRVQRIIDARFAQVADPAPDPMTPLISAMRESAFGRFVLARGGVILAGNNAAAAALCLEAFPATLAEAQLDHAGQRALEEALRAASDGATKVIALGVGPEEKRCLAMIRPVTLATAQGAAVLEVALSHIVWGQAQLSAVADALDLSPREGEVLSALLQGQSQAEIAAAQNRSAETIKAQAKAILRKSGCAQVSEVVLLATSIAYLARAEEQPARIAQTIAPTPPAFFEEHRLTGPDGRQIGYLTCGVPQGFPVFFTHAQLQGPYITRAMAEGLAAAGFTFFAVSRPGYGQTDPAPAGTSPEEAQSRDAEAVANHHAVTRLLLMTQHGGTLAACHLANRFEARARGLLLVNGMLPTSQVRRFSHRQSQLFRAAVARAPAIGEMLLRVHLSTYRREGGIAAYWRKFFADQPRDLAALDDPDILDVFLRSGDHVFSGEPREMIRDAAQVIGDWRAILQGIPCRISILYGSETPEISQMAQEEWGKSFANYPVTQVEGAGSLLLHTDWETVIRHLIEMRDW
;
A
#
# COMPACT_ATOMS: atom_id res chain seq x y z
N MET A 1 -12.91 10.74 -39.33
CA MET A 1 -13.88 9.81 -38.70
C MET A 1 -13.71 8.37 -39.19
N GLN A 2 -13.82 8.05 -40.49
CA GLN A 2 -13.61 6.68 -40.99
C GLN A 2 -12.17 6.14 -40.85
N ALA A 3 -11.15 6.97 -41.11
CA ALA A 3 -9.75 6.57 -40.93
C ALA A 3 -9.38 6.29 -39.46
N ASP A 4 -9.94 7.09 -38.55
CA ASP A 4 -9.77 6.96 -37.09
C ASP A 4 -10.40 5.65 -36.58
N GLN A 5 -11.61 5.32 -37.07
CA GLN A 5 -12.27 4.04 -36.75
C GLN A 5 -11.46 2.81 -37.19
N SER A 6 -10.85 2.84 -38.39
CA SER A 6 -10.02 1.72 -38.86
C SER A 6 -8.77 1.52 -38.00
N GLN A 7 -8.17 2.60 -37.51
CA GLN A 7 -7.00 2.54 -36.62
C GLN A 7 -7.37 2.00 -35.22
N PHE A 8 -8.51 2.44 -34.66
CA PHE A 8 -9.00 1.90 -33.39
C PHE A 8 -9.40 0.42 -33.49
N ILE A 9 -9.96 -0.02 -34.62
CA ILE A 9 -10.24 -1.45 -34.87
C ILE A 9 -8.93 -2.24 -34.92
N GLY A 10 -7.92 -1.77 -35.65
CA GLY A 10 -6.61 -2.43 -35.68
C GLY A 10 -5.95 -2.49 -34.31
N LEU A 11 -6.09 -1.45 -33.49
CA LEU A 11 -5.60 -1.46 -32.10
C LEU A 11 -6.36 -2.46 -31.22
N LEU A 12 -7.68 -2.62 -31.40
CA LEU A 12 -8.47 -3.62 -30.68
C LEU A 12 -7.98 -5.05 -30.97
N ASP A 13 -7.56 -5.34 -32.20
CA ASP A 13 -6.98 -6.65 -32.53
C ASP A 13 -5.70 -6.91 -31.72
N HIS A 14 -4.80 -5.93 -31.64
CA HIS A 14 -3.58 -6.03 -30.82
C HIS A 14 -3.91 -6.18 -29.33
N ILE A 15 -4.96 -5.49 -28.84
CA ILE A 15 -5.42 -5.62 -27.45
C ILE A 15 -5.91 -7.05 -27.18
N TYR A 16 -6.68 -7.63 -28.10
CA TYR A 16 -7.15 -9.01 -27.97
C TYR A 16 -6.00 -10.01 -28.01
N GLU A 17 -5.07 -9.85 -28.95
CA GLU A 17 -3.87 -10.69 -29.05
C GLU A 17 -3.04 -10.63 -27.76
N ALA A 18 -2.80 -9.43 -27.20
CA ALA A 18 -2.05 -9.29 -25.96
C ALA A 18 -2.81 -9.78 -24.70
N ALA A 19 -4.14 -9.71 -24.72
CA ALA A 19 -4.98 -10.31 -23.69
C ALA A 19 -4.89 -11.85 -23.70
N GLU A 20 -4.69 -12.46 -24.86
CA GLU A 20 -4.51 -13.90 -25.03
C GLU A 20 -3.05 -14.34 -24.76
N ASP A 21 -2.07 -13.60 -25.30
CA ASP A 21 -0.64 -13.89 -25.23
C ASP A 21 0.17 -12.66 -24.73
N PRO A 22 0.74 -12.69 -23.51
CA PRO A 22 1.56 -11.60 -22.99
C PRO A 22 2.74 -11.19 -23.88
N ARG A 23 3.25 -12.09 -24.73
CA ARG A 23 4.37 -11.79 -25.64
C ARG A 23 4.00 -10.77 -26.73
N ALA A 24 2.72 -10.57 -27.00
CA ALA A 24 2.24 -9.55 -27.93
C ALA A 24 2.16 -8.15 -27.30
N PHE A 25 2.51 -8.01 -26.01
CA PHE A 25 2.37 -6.73 -25.30
C PHE A 25 3.25 -5.61 -25.88
N ASP A 26 4.49 -5.91 -26.27
CA ASP A 26 5.38 -4.90 -26.87
C ASP A 26 4.83 -4.41 -28.23
N ALA A 27 4.29 -5.31 -29.05
CA ALA A 27 3.63 -4.96 -30.32
C ALA A 27 2.37 -4.10 -30.10
N LEU A 28 1.60 -4.39 -29.06
CA LEU A 28 0.46 -3.54 -28.65
C LEU A 28 0.93 -2.13 -28.26
N LEU A 29 2.02 -2.01 -27.50
CA LEU A 29 2.57 -0.71 -27.13
C LEU A 29 3.01 0.07 -28.37
N GLU A 30 3.73 -0.55 -29.30
CA GLU A 30 4.14 0.08 -30.57
C GLU A 30 2.94 0.58 -31.38
N ALA A 31 1.90 -0.24 -31.53
CA ALA A 31 0.68 0.14 -32.24
C ALA A 31 -0.06 1.30 -31.55
N ALA A 32 -0.13 1.28 -30.23
CA ALA A 32 -0.75 2.34 -29.45
C ALA A 32 0.08 3.65 -29.53
N GLU A 33 1.41 3.57 -29.49
CA GLU A 33 2.30 4.72 -29.67
C GLU A 33 2.13 5.38 -31.04
N ALA A 34 2.06 4.59 -32.10
CA ALA A 34 1.82 5.12 -33.44
C ALA A 34 0.49 5.90 -33.51
N LEU A 35 -0.55 5.43 -32.83
CA LEU A 35 -1.87 6.06 -32.83
C LEU A 35 -1.96 7.32 -31.97
N PHE A 36 -1.39 7.29 -30.76
CA PHE A 36 -1.57 8.33 -29.75
C PHE A 36 -0.41 9.32 -29.67
N LEU A 37 0.81 8.92 -30.03
CA LEU A 37 2.03 9.72 -29.93
C LEU A 37 2.73 9.94 -31.28
N GLY A 38 2.16 9.47 -32.39
CA GLY A 38 2.67 9.71 -33.75
C GLY A 38 2.74 11.21 -34.11
N GLU A 39 3.48 11.55 -35.17
CA GLU A 39 3.66 12.95 -35.61
C GLU A 39 2.32 13.60 -36.01
N ASP A 40 1.42 12.83 -36.63
CA ASP A 40 0.09 13.26 -37.05
C ASP A 40 -0.99 13.09 -35.95
N ALA A 41 -0.61 12.65 -34.74
CA ALA A 41 -1.57 12.43 -33.68
C ALA A 41 -2.16 13.77 -33.18
N PRO A 42 -3.49 13.91 -33.10
CA PRO A 42 -4.10 15.12 -32.58
C PRO A 42 -3.70 15.34 -31.12
N SER A 43 -3.59 16.61 -30.72
CA SER A 43 -3.31 16.98 -29.34
C SER A 43 -4.34 16.33 -28.40
N PRO A 44 -3.90 15.67 -27.30
CA PRO A 44 -4.77 14.95 -26.37
C PRO A 44 -5.87 15.80 -25.75
N VAL A 45 -5.69 17.13 -25.71
CA VAL A 45 -6.61 18.08 -25.07
C VAL A 45 -7.50 18.81 -26.10
N ASP A 46 -7.10 18.82 -27.39
CA ASP A 46 -7.81 19.56 -28.45
C ASP A 46 -8.78 18.68 -29.25
N ALA A 47 -8.63 17.36 -29.19
CA ALA A 47 -9.55 16.41 -29.82
C ALA A 47 -10.64 15.96 -28.83
N PRO A 48 -11.93 15.94 -29.25
CA PRO A 48 -12.99 15.41 -28.39
C PRO A 48 -12.73 13.93 -28.09
N PRO A 49 -13.01 13.47 -26.85
CA PRO A 49 -12.82 12.08 -26.50
C PRO A 49 -13.72 11.20 -27.37
N VAL A 50 -13.13 10.14 -27.91
CA VAL A 50 -13.84 9.08 -28.61
C VAL A 50 -14.62 8.28 -27.57
N PHE A 51 -15.90 8.62 -27.42
CA PHE A 51 -16.83 7.89 -26.57
C PHE A 51 -17.71 7.00 -27.46
N ASP A 52 -17.50 5.69 -27.36
CA ASP A 52 -18.36 4.69 -27.97
C ASP A 52 -18.76 3.65 -26.92
N ALA A 53 -20.06 3.57 -26.64
CA ALA A 53 -20.60 2.57 -25.72
C ALA A 53 -20.31 1.12 -26.17
N ALA A 54 -19.99 0.90 -27.45
CA ALA A 54 -19.49 -0.37 -27.94
C ALA A 54 -18.11 -0.69 -27.38
N LEU A 55 -17.19 0.28 -27.30
CA LEU A 55 -15.84 0.08 -26.76
C LEU A 55 -15.85 -0.33 -25.28
N LEU A 56 -16.82 0.15 -24.50
CA LEU A 56 -16.98 -0.30 -23.10
C LEU A 56 -17.23 -1.82 -23.01
N ARG A 57 -18.04 -2.39 -23.91
CA ARG A 57 -18.27 -3.85 -23.97
C ARG A 57 -17.01 -4.63 -24.36
N HIS A 58 -16.14 -4.01 -25.15
CA HIS A 58 -14.83 -4.59 -25.47
C HIS A 58 -13.93 -4.64 -24.24
N SER A 59 -13.95 -3.64 -23.35
CA SER A 59 -13.19 -3.65 -22.09
C SER A 59 -13.58 -4.82 -21.18
N ASP A 60 -14.88 -5.01 -20.94
CA ASP A 60 -15.39 -6.15 -20.15
C ASP A 60 -15.05 -7.50 -20.81
N ARG A 61 -14.98 -7.55 -22.14
CA ARG A 61 -14.57 -8.76 -22.87
C ARG A 61 -13.09 -9.05 -22.70
N VAL A 62 -12.23 -8.04 -22.80
CA VAL A 62 -10.78 -8.16 -22.56
C VAL A 62 -10.53 -8.65 -21.14
N GLN A 63 -11.23 -8.10 -20.14
CA GLN A 63 -11.12 -8.59 -18.76
C GLN A 63 -11.49 -10.07 -18.65
N ARG A 64 -12.59 -10.52 -19.26
CA ARG A 64 -12.98 -11.94 -19.26
C ARG A 64 -11.95 -12.85 -19.92
N ILE A 65 -11.28 -12.40 -20.98
CA ILE A 65 -10.20 -13.16 -21.64
C ILE A 65 -9.01 -13.29 -20.71
N ILE A 66 -8.61 -12.17 -20.09
CA ILE A 66 -7.53 -12.13 -19.09
C ILE A 66 -7.85 -13.08 -17.92
N ASP A 67 -9.06 -12.99 -17.34
CA ASP A 67 -9.51 -13.84 -16.23
C ASP A 67 -9.55 -15.32 -16.63
N ALA A 68 -10.08 -15.64 -17.81
CA ALA A 68 -10.12 -17.02 -18.32
C ALA A 68 -8.71 -17.58 -18.54
N ARG A 69 -7.77 -16.78 -19.05
CA ARG A 69 -6.36 -17.13 -19.19
C ARG A 69 -5.70 -17.37 -17.84
N PHE A 70 -6.03 -16.56 -16.83
CA PHE A 70 -5.57 -16.79 -15.45
C PHE A 70 -6.20 -18.04 -14.84
N ALA A 71 -7.44 -18.37 -15.18
CA ALA A 71 -8.13 -19.57 -14.67
C ALA A 71 -7.71 -20.89 -15.36
N GLN A 72 -7.27 -20.84 -16.62
CA GLN A 72 -6.91 -22.02 -17.43
C GLN A 72 -5.45 -22.46 -17.31
N VAL A 73 -4.57 -21.54 -16.94
CA VAL A 73 -3.17 -21.88 -16.66
C VAL A 73 -3.11 -22.25 -15.19
N ALA A 74 -2.82 -23.51 -14.86
CA ALA A 74 -2.30 -23.84 -13.53
C ALA A 74 -1.13 -22.89 -13.31
N ASP A 75 -1.26 -22.00 -12.31
CA ASP A 75 -0.38 -20.86 -12.05
C ASP A 75 1.03 -21.11 -12.59
N PRO A 76 1.54 -20.33 -13.56
CA PRO A 76 2.99 -20.35 -13.75
C PRO A 76 3.52 -19.91 -12.40
N ALA A 77 4.22 -20.82 -11.71
CA ALA A 77 4.57 -20.65 -10.31
C ALA A 77 5.01 -19.18 -10.13
N PRO A 78 4.24 -18.35 -9.40
CA PRO A 78 4.74 -17.05 -8.98
C PRO A 78 6.11 -17.28 -8.37
N ASP A 79 6.99 -16.27 -8.37
CA ASP A 79 8.22 -16.33 -7.58
C ASP A 79 7.86 -17.04 -6.27
N PRO A 80 8.41 -18.23 -5.98
CA PRO A 80 7.89 -19.14 -4.95
C PRO A 80 7.82 -18.47 -3.56
N MET A 81 8.52 -17.35 -3.40
CA MET A 81 8.44 -16.47 -2.25
C MET A 81 7.16 -15.62 -2.21
N THR A 82 6.59 -15.17 -3.32
CA THR A 82 5.48 -14.20 -3.36
C THR A 82 4.16 -14.74 -2.77
N PRO A 83 3.65 -15.95 -3.10
CA PRO A 83 2.43 -16.48 -2.48
C PRO A 83 2.67 -16.87 -1.02
N LEU A 84 3.87 -17.36 -0.73
CA LEU A 84 4.29 -17.71 0.62
C LEU A 84 4.31 -16.46 1.51
N ILE A 85 4.95 -15.39 1.04
CA ILE A 85 4.97 -14.07 1.70
C ILE A 85 3.55 -13.50 1.81
N SER A 86 2.72 -13.57 0.77
CA SER A 86 1.33 -13.08 0.81
C SER A 86 0.51 -13.84 1.87
N ALA A 87 0.53 -15.17 1.84
CA ALA A 87 -0.17 -16.01 2.81
C ALA A 87 0.39 -15.86 4.25
N MET A 88 1.66 -15.49 4.39
CA MET A 88 2.26 -15.18 5.69
C MET A 88 1.81 -13.82 6.22
N ARG A 89 1.72 -12.81 5.35
CA ARG A 89 1.32 -11.44 5.71
C ARG A 89 -0.08 -11.37 6.30
N GLU A 90 -0.98 -12.25 5.89
CA GLU A 90 -2.37 -12.32 6.37
C GLU A 90 -2.54 -13.02 7.74
N SER A 91 -1.47 -13.60 8.31
CA SER A 91 -1.59 -14.43 9.53
C SER A 91 -1.36 -13.64 10.83
N ALA A 92 -2.28 -13.78 11.79
CA ALA A 92 -2.10 -13.32 13.17
C ALA A 92 -1.02 -14.09 13.97
N PHE A 93 -0.62 -15.24 13.44
CA PHE A 93 0.46 -16.08 13.99
C PHE A 93 1.79 -15.63 13.40
N GLY A 94 2.86 -15.65 14.20
CA GLY A 94 4.19 -15.37 13.67
C GLY A 94 4.59 -16.39 12.63
N ARG A 95 4.87 -15.97 11.40
CA ARG A 95 5.38 -16.84 10.34
C ARG A 95 6.65 -16.27 9.71
N PHE A 96 7.63 -17.12 9.44
CA PHE A 96 8.86 -16.74 8.74
C PHE A 96 9.40 -17.88 7.86
N VAL A 97 10.22 -17.53 6.86
CA VAL A 97 10.90 -18.45 5.96
C VAL A 97 12.37 -18.50 6.32
N LEU A 98 12.87 -19.69 6.63
CA LEU A 98 14.25 -19.93 7.03
C LEU A 98 15.00 -20.69 5.92
N ALA A 99 16.06 -20.09 5.42
CA ALA A 99 16.95 -20.65 4.41
C ALA A 99 18.22 -21.24 5.01
N ARG A 100 18.91 -22.06 4.19
CA ARG A 100 20.20 -22.68 4.52
C ARG A 100 21.21 -21.63 5.00
N GLY A 101 21.96 -21.94 6.06
CA GLY A 101 22.88 -21.00 6.70
C GLY A 101 22.25 -20.19 7.84
N GLY A 102 20.98 -20.43 8.17
CA GLY A 102 20.31 -19.78 9.30
C GLY A 102 19.77 -18.40 8.97
N VAL A 103 19.56 -18.09 7.69
CA VAL A 103 19.06 -16.80 7.21
C VAL A 103 17.53 -16.85 7.14
N ILE A 104 16.86 -15.96 7.85
CA ILE A 104 15.43 -15.71 7.73
C ILE A 104 15.21 -14.78 6.54
N LEU A 105 14.68 -15.32 5.45
CA LEU A 105 14.50 -14.58 4.19
C LEU A 105 13.35 -13.56 4.27
N ALA A 106 12.26 -13.95 4.91
CA ALA A 106 11.04 -13.15 5.01
C ALA A 106 10.22 -13.59 6.21
N GLY A 107 9.38 -12.70 6.73
CA GLY A 107 8.44 -12.99 7.81
C GLY A 107 7.33 -11.95 7.88
N ASN A 108 6.28 -12.24 8.64
CA ASN A 108 5.22 -11.28 8.90
C ASN A 108 5.50 -10.45 10.18
N ASN A 109 4.70 -9.40 10.42
CA ASN A 109 4.87 -8.53 11.59
C ASN A 109 4.80 -9.31 12.91
N ALA A 110 3.97 -10.35 12.98
CA ALA A 110 3.86 -11.19 14.17
C ALA A 110 5.15 -11.99 14.45
N ALA A 111 5.85 -12.45 13.42
CA ALA A 111 7.16 -13.09 13.55
C ALA A 111 8.23 -12.09 13.95
N ALA A 112 8.26 -10.90 13.33
CA ALA A 112 9.21 -9.85 13.69
C ALA A 112 9.07 -9.47 15.17
N ALA A 113 7.83 -9.25 15.64
CA ALA A 113 7.55 -8.94 17.03
C ALA A 113 7.93 -10.09 17.99
N ALA A 114 7.54 -11.33 17.66
CA ALA A 114 7.86 -12.49 18.50
C ALA A 114 9.37 -12.73 18.62
N LEU A 115 10.11 -12.59 17.53
CA LEU A 115 11.55 -12.79 17.47
C LEU A 115 12.37 -11.55 17.84
N CYS A 116 11.70 -10.43 18.16
CA CYS A 116 12.30 -9.12 18.40
C CYS A 116 13.27 -8.69 17.28
N LEU A 117 12.86 -8.90 16.04
CA LEU A 117 13.60 -8.51 14.84
C LEU A 117 13.08 -7.16 14.32
N GLU A 118 13.99 -6.31 13.87
CA GLU A 118 13.63 -4.99 13.34
C GLU A 118 13.10 -5.09 11.91
N ALA A 119 13.68 -5.94 11.07
CA ALA A 119 13.26 -6.15 9.68
C ALA A 119 13.68 -7.54 9.19
N PHE A 120 13.23 -7.90 8.00
CA PHE A 120 13.73 -9.04 7.25
C PHE A 120 14.43 -8.55 5.96
N PRO A 121 15.43 -9.28 5.43
CA PRO A 121 15.97 -10.53 5.95
C PRO A 121 16.76 -10.34 7.26
N ALA A 122 16.84 -11.41 8.05
CA ALA A 122 17.59 -11.45 9.32
C ALA A 122 18.27 -12.81 9.46
N THR A 123 19.01 -13.02 10.53
CA THR A 123 19.61 -14.32 10.87
C THR A 123 18.98 -14.89 12.14
N LEU A 124 19.03 -16.22 12.29
CA LEU A 124 18.63 -16.89 13.53
C LEU A 124 19.43 -16.43 14.74
N ALA A 125 20.65 -15.91 14.53
CA ALA A 125 21.48 -15.38 15.59
C ALA A 125 21.02 -13.99 16.08
N GLU A 126 20.37 -13.21 15.20
CA GLU A 126 19.76 -11.92 15.55
C GLU A 126 18.37 -12.11 16.18
N ALA A 127 17.71 -13.24 15.93
CA ALA A 127 16.42 -13.56 16.51
C ALA A 127 16.53 -13.91 18.01
N GLN A 128 15.68 -13.30 18.84
CA GLN A 128 15.56 -13.63 20.26
C GLN A 128 14.85 -14.98 20.45
N LEU A 129 15.62 -16.05 20.36
CA LEU A 129 15.20 -17.45 20.53
C LEU A 129 15.99 -18.12 21.66
N ASP A 130 15.37 -19.05 22.37
CA ASP A 130 16.10 -19.89 23.32
C ASP A 130 17.10 -20.80 22.59
N HIS A 131 18.23 -21.10 23.25
CA HIS A 131 19.30 -21.93 22.66
C HIS A 131 18.84 -23.34 22.25
N ALA A 132 17.75 -23.85 22.84
CA ALA A 132 17.16 -25.12 22.46
C ALA A 132 16.36 -24.99 21.14
N GLY A 133 15.53 -23.95 21.01
CA GLY A 133 14.74 -23.67 19.81
C GLY A 133 15.59 -23.35 18.59
N GLN A 134 16.64 -22.53 18.77
CA GLN A 134 17.56 -22.22 17.68
C GLN A 134 18.24 -23.48 17.13
N ARG A 135 18.76 -24.36 18.00
CA ARG A 135 19.36 -25.64 17.58
C ARG A 135 18.37 -26.55 16.87
N ALA A 136 17.13 -26.62 17.37
CA ALA A 136 16.08 -27.44 16.77
C ALA A 136 15.70 -26.95 15.36
N LEU A 137 15.67 -25.64 15.12
CA LEU A 137 15.45 -25.06 13.79
C LEU A 137 16.61 -25.36 12.83
N GLU A 138 17.85 -25.25 13.31
CA GLU A 138 19.04 -25.59 12.51
C GLU A 138 19.10 -27.09 12.15
N GLU A 139 18.73 -27.97 13.06
CA GLU A 139 18.62 -29.41 12.82
C GLU A 139 17.50 -29.72 11.82
N ALA A 140 16.34 -29.08 11.97
CA ALA A 140 15.24 -29.21 11.01
C ALA A 140 15.65 -28.74 9.60
N LEU A 141 16.46 -27.68 9.52
CA LEU A 141 16.95 -27.12 8.26
C LEU A 141 17.94 -28.06 7.58
N ARG A 142 18.79 -28.75 8.35
CA ARG A 142 19.68 -29.81 7.84
C ARG A 142 18.90 -31.03 7.32
N ALA A 143 17.78 -31.35 7.97
CA ALA A 143 16.88 -32.44 7.60
C ALA A 143 15.75 -32.04 6.64
N ALA A 144 15.80 -30.85 6.04
CA ALA A 144 14.72 -30.32 5.20
C ALA A 144 14.44 -31.19 3.95
N SER A 145 15.42 -32.00 3.52
CA SER A 145 15.27 -32.99 2.44
C SER A 145 14.25 -34.10 2.73
N ASP A 146 13.92 -34.34 3.99
CA ASP A 146 13.09 -35.46 4.41
C ASP A 146 11.58 -35.19 4.23
N GLY A 147 11.20 -33.95 3.89
CA GLY A 147 9.83 -33.54 3.55
C GLY A 147 8.79 -33.59 4.68
N ALA A 148 9.16 -34.05 5.88
CA ALA A 148 8.25 -34.21 7.00
C ALA A 148 7.96 -32.88 7.72
N THR A 149 6.68 -32.60 7.99
CA THR A 149 6.27 -31.53 8.90
C THR A 149 6.65 -31.90 10.33
N LYS A 150 7.25 -30.96 11.07
CA LYS A 150 7.65 -31.14 12.48
C LYS A 150 7.01 -30.08 13.35
N VAL A 151 6.81 -30.39 14.63
CA VAL A 151 6.42 -29.42 15.64
C VAL A 151 7.48 -29.44 16.73
N ILE A 152 8.02 -28.28 17.08
CA ILE A 152 9.01 -28.11 18.14
C ILE A 152 8.47 -27.12 19.18
N ALA A 153 8.97 -27.20 20.40
CA ALA A 153 8.77 -26.16 21.41
C ALA A 153 10.00 -25.26 21.46
N LEU A 154 9.80 -23.95 21.50
CA LEU A 154 10.87 -22.96 21.60
C LEU A 154 10.46 -21.79 22.50
N GLY A 155 11.43 -21.01 22.96
CA GLY A 155 11.22 -19.75 23.67
C GLY A 155 11.43 -18.57 22.71
N VAL A 156 10.56 -17.57 22.78
CA VAL A 156 10.66 -16.33 21.97
C VAL A 156 10.75 -15.07 22.84
N GLY A 157 11.48 -14.08 22.36
CA GLY A 157 11.64 -12.78 23.00
C GLY A 157 12.50 -12.81 24.27
N PRO A 158 12.72 -11.64 24.91
CA PRO A 158 13.64 -11.50 26.05
C PRO A 158 13.19 -12.25 27.31
N GLU A 159 11.89 -12.55 27.43
CA GLU A 159 11.31 -13.32 28.55
C GLU A 159 11.24 -14.84 28.25
N GLU A 160 11.77 -15.30 27.12
CA GLU A 160 11.74 -16.70 26.66
C GLU A 160 10.34 -17.33 26.73
N LYS A 161 9.33 -16.59 26.27
CA LYS A 161 7.93 -17.06 26.30
C LYS A 161 7.81 -18.33 25.47
N ARG A 162 7.37 -19.42 26.12
CA ARG A 162 7.23 -20.73 25.48
C ARG A 162 6.14 -20.69 24.40
N CYS A 163 6.50 -21.10 23.19
CA CYS A 163 5.55 -21.32 22.11
C CYS A 163 5.90 -22.60 21.33
N LEU A 164 4.96 -23.05 20.50
CA LEU A 164 5.16 -24.15 19.57
C LEU A 164 5.48 -23.58 18.19
N ALA A 165 6.41 -24.19 17.48
CA ALA A 165 6.71 -23.86 16.10
C ALA A 165 6.43 -25.08 15.22
N MET A 166 5.52 -24.93 14.26
CA MET A 166 5.31 -25.89 13.19
C MET A 166 6.28 -25.56 12.05
N ILE A 167 7.09 -26.54 11.68
CA ILE A 167 8.12 -26.43 10.65
C ILE A 167 7.69 -27.26 9.46
N ARG A 168 7.62 -26.65 8.29
CA ARG A 168 7.27 -27.29 7.02
C ARG A 168 8.39 -27.07 6.01
N PRO A 169 9.02 -28.14 5.49
CA PRO A 169 9.93 -27.99 4.37
C PRO A 169 9.18 -27.50 3.13
N VAL A 170 9.72 -26.48 2.49
CA VAL A 170 9.21 -25.92 1.23
C VAL A 170 10.37 -25.89 0.23
N THR A 171 10.13 -26.36 -0.99
CA THR A 171 11.11 -26.24 -2.07
C THR A 171 10.77 -25.00 -2.89
N LEU A 172 11.65 -24.02 -2.91
CA LEU A 172 11.47 -22.83 -3.74
C LEU A 172 11.79 -23.20 -5.20
N ALA A 173 10.86 -22.92 -6.11
CA ALA A 173 11.04 -22.95 -7.56
C ALA A 173 12.04 -21.87 -8.05
N THR A 174 13.31 -22.01 -7.65
CA THR A 174 14.46 -21.25 -8.15
C THR A 174 15.19 -22.08 -9.20
N ALA A 175 16.07 -21.48 -10.02
CA ALA A 175 16.87 -22.19 -11.04
C ALA A 175 17.69 -23.37 -10.47
N GLN A 176 17.92 -23.42 -9.16
CA GLN A 176 18.62 -24.50 -8.45
C GLN A 176 17.77 -25.26 -7.40
N GLY A 177 16.49 -24.94 -7.21
CA GLY A 177 15.58 -25.68 -6.30
C GLY A 177 15.98 -25.65 -4.82
N ALA A 178 16.21 -24.46 -4.22
CA ALA A 178 16.62 -24.36 -2.82
C ALA A 178 15.52 -24.85 -1.83
N ALA A 179 15.87 -25.81 -0.98
CA ALA A 179 15.04 -26.24 0.14
C ALA A 179 15.12 -25.22 1.29
N VAL A 180 13.98 -24.68 1.68
CA VAL A 180 13.79 -23.76 2.82
C VAL A 180 12.79 -24.36 3.80
N LEU A 181 12.67 -23.76 4.98
CA LEU A 181 11.65 -24.09 5.96
C LEU A 181 10.67 -22.93 6.08
N GLU A 182 9.38 -23.22 5.95
CA GLU A 182 8.33 -22.36 6.50
C GLU A 182 8.15 -22.67 7.98
N VAL A 183 8.24 -21.65 8.83
CA VAL A 183 8.07 -21.78 10.28
C VAL A 183 6.85 -20.97 10.71
N ALA A 184 5.92 -21.61 11.41
CA ALA A 184 4.72 -21.00 11.97
C ALA A 184 4.69 -21.14 13.49
N LEU A 185 4.67 -20.03 14.19
CA LEU A 185 4.65 -19.94 15.65
C LEU A 185 3.21 -19.98 16.16
N SER A 186 2.97 -20.67 17.27
CA SER A 186 1.69 -20.63 17.99
C SER A 186 1.50 -19.34 18.79
N HIS A 187 2.52 -18.48 18.81
CA HIS A 187 2.45 -17.16 19.44
C HIS A 187 1.57 -16.23 18.58
N ILE A 188 0.49 -15.74 19.18
CA ILE A 188 -0.42 -14.77 18.57
C ILE A 188 0.00 -13.39 19.02
N VAL A 189 0.20 -12.48 18.07
CA VAL A 189 0.25 -11.05 18.38
C VAL A 189 -1.19 -10.53 18.31
N TRP A 190 -1.74 -10.18 19.46
CA TRP A 190 -3.10 -9.67 19.58
C TRP A 190 -3.18 -8.22 19.07
N GLY A 191 -3.39 -8.06 17.77
CA GLY A 191 -3.67 -6.77 17.14
C GLY A 191 -5.12 -6.33 17.35
N GLN A 192 -5.41 -5.08 16.97
CA GLN A 192 -6.72 -4.47 17.18
C GLN A 192 -7.85 -5.20 16.44
N ALA A 193 -7.59 -5.73 15.23
CA ALA A 193 -8.55 -6.49 14.46
C ALA A 193 -8.97 -7.80 15.14
N GLN A 194 -8.00 -8.56 15.68
CA GLN A 194 -8.29 -9.81 16.39
C GLN A 194 -9.01 -9.55 17.72
N LEU A 195 -8.61 -8.48 18.42
CA LEU A 195 -9.26 -8.06 19.65
C LEU A 195 -10.70 -7.60 19.40
N SER A 196 -10.97 -6.89 18.30
CA SER A 196 -12.33 -6.51 17.89
C SER A 196 -13.17 -7.74 17.58
N ALA A 197 -12.65 -8.68 16.78
CA ALA A 197 -13.37 -9.90 16.42
C ALA A 197 -13.74 -10.73 17.66
N VAL A 198 -12.84 -10.84 18.64
CA VAL A 198 -13.13 -11.51 19.91
C VAL A 198 -14.12 -10.70 20.76
N ALA A 199 -13.99 -9.37 20.81
CA ALA A 199 -14.90 -8.52 21.57
C ALA A 199 -16.32 -8.56 21.00
N ASP A 200 -16.48 -8.51 19.69
CA ASP A 200 -17.76 -8.59 18.99
C ASP A 200 -18.41 -9.97 19.18
N ALA A 201 -17.64 -11.05 19.01
CA ALA A 201 -18.13 -12.41 19.20
C ALA A 201 -18.60 -12.71 20.63
N LEU A 202 -18.02 -12.02 21.62
CA LEU A 202 -18.35 -12.16 23.04
C LEU A 202 -19.25 -11.03 23.57
N ASP A 203 -19.73 -10.13 22.70
CA ASP A 203 -20.55 -8.95 23.05
C ASP A 203 -19.93 -8.12 24.20
N LEU A 204 -18.63 -7.86 24.11
CA LEU A 204 -17.88 -7.12 25.13
C LEU A 204 -18.04 -5.61 24.94
N SER A 205 -18.17 -4.90 26.06
CA SER A 205 -18.06 -3.45 26.09
C SER A 205 -16.61 -3.02 25.86
N PRO A 206 -16.35 -1.76 25.45
CA PRO A 206 -14.99 -1.26 25.25
C PRO A 206 -14.08 -1.46 26.48
N ARG A 207 -14.66 -1.33 27.69
CA ARG A 207 -13.95 -1.53 28.95
C ARG A 207 -13.61 -2.98 29.25
N GLU A 208 -14.49 -3.91 28.87
CA GLU A 208 -14.21 -5.35 28.97
C GLU A 208 -13.17 -5.77 27.93
N GLY A 209 -13.21 -5.17 26.73
CA GLY A 209 -12.20 -5.37 25.68
C GLY A 209 -10.78 -4.95 26.11
N GLU A 210 -10.64 -3.78 26.75
CA GLU A 210 -9.36 -3.31 27.32
C GLU A 210 -8.78 -4.31 28.33
N VAL A 211 -9.62 -4.84 29.23
CA VAL A 211 -9.20 -5.82 30.24
C VAL A 211 -8.89 -7.17 29.61
N LEU A 212 -9.69 -7.64 28.64
CA LEU A 212 -9.45 -8.89 27.92
C LEU A 212 -8.14 -8.83 27.13
N SER A 213 -7.86 -7.72 26.44
CA SER A 213 -6.60 -7.52 25.71
C SER A 213 -5.39 -7.71 26.61
N ALA A 214 -5.40 -7.08 27.79
CA ALA A 214 -4.30 -7.20 28.74
C ALA A 214 -4.16 -8.63 29.31
N LEU A 215 -5.28 -9.33 29.55
CA LEU A 215 -5.28 -10.74 29.95
C LEU A 215 -4.71 -11.65 28.84
N LEU A 216 -5.05 -11.40 27.58
CA LEU A 216 -4.55 -12.14 26.42
C LEU A 216 -3.05 -11.90 26.15
N GLN A 217 -2.53 -10.75 26.56
CA GLN A 217 -1.10 -10.44 26.58
C GLN A 217 -0.34 -11.05 27.77
N GLY A 218 -1.05 -11.76 28.65
CA GLY A 218 -0.47 -12.48 29.79
C GLY A 218 -0.34 -11.65 31.07
N GLN A 219 -0.93 -10.45 31.14
CA GLN A 219 -0.91 -9.64 32.37
C GLN A 219 -1.86 -10.23 33.42
N SER A 220 -1.44 -10.18 34.68
CA SER A 220 -2.28 -10.49 35.83
C SER A 220 -3.26 -9.35 36.14
N GLN A 221 -4.37 -9.65 36.81
CA GLN A 221 -5.36 -8.63 37.20
C GLN A 221 -4.77 -7.51 38.08
N ALA A 222 -3.71 -7.82 38.85
CA ALA A 222 -3.00 -6.83 39.67
C ALA A 222 -2.16 -5.88 38.80
N GLU A 223 -1.47 -6.40 37.80
CA GLU A 223 -0.70 -5.60 36.83
C GLU A 223 -1.63 -4.74 35.98
N ILE A 224 -2.77 -5.28 35.55
CA ILE A 224 -3.79 -4.53 34.80
C ILE A 224 -4.34 -3.37 35.65
N ALA A 225 -4.63 -3.61 36.93
CA ALA A 225 -5.12 -2.57 37.83
C ALA A 225 -4.10 -1.43 38.01
N ALA A 226 -2.82 -1.78 38.15
CA ALA A 226 -1.73 -0.82 38.24
C ALA A 226 -1.53 -0.03 36.93
N ALA A 227 -1.46 -0.72 35.79
CA ALA A 227 -1.24 -0.13 34.47
C ALA A 227 -2.38 0.82 34.05
N GLN A 228 -3.63 0.49 34.40
CA GLN A 228 -4.81 1.30 34.04
C GLN A 228 -5.19 2.36 35.08
N ASN A 229 -4.43 2.50 36.19
CA ASN A 229 -4.76 3.36 37.33
C ASN A 229 -6.18 3.11 37.87
N ARG A 230 -6.53 1.84 38.11
CA ARG A 230 -7.86 1.41 38.60
C ARG A 230 -7.74 0.54 39.84
N SER A 231 -8.85 0.44 40.58
CA SER A 231 -8.90 -0.44 41.74
C SER A 231 -8.90 -1.90 41.31
N ALA A 232 -8.23 -2.76 42.08
CA ALA A 232 -8.24 -4.21 41.85
C ALA A 232 -9.66 -4.80 41.84
N GLU A 233 -10.58 -4.22 42.62
CA GLU A 233 -12.00 -4.62 42.63
C GLU A 233 -12.71 -4.28 41.32
N THR A 234 -12.37 -3.16 40.67
CA THR A 234 -12.93 -2.81 39.35
C THR A 234 -12.47 -3.80 38.27
N ILE A 235 -11.18 -4.16 38.25
CA ILE A 235 -10.66 -5.14 37.28
C ILE A 235 -11.25 -6.53 37.51
N LYS A 236 -11.39 -6.97 38.77
CA LYS A 236 -12.10 -8.22 39.10
C LYS A 236 -13.54 -8.22 38.63
N ALA A 237 -14.26 -7.10 38.80
CA ALA A 237 -15.64 -6.99 38.34
C ALA A 237 -15.74 -7.11 36.81
N GLN A 238 -14.82 -6.49 36.07
CA GLN A 238 -14.74 -6.62 34.60
C GLN A 238 -14.36 -8.04 34.17
N ALA A 239 -13.37 -8.66 34.80
CA ALA A 239 -13.01 -10.06 34.54
C ALA A 239 -14.19 -11.02 34.79
N LYS A 240 -14.98 -10.78 35.84
CA LYS A 240 -16.20 -11.57 36.12
C LYS A 240 -17.30 -11.34 35.07
N ALA A 241 -17.41 -10.11 34.54
CA ALA A 241 -18.35 -9.81 33.47
C ALA A 241 -17.94 -10.51 32.16
N ILE A 242 -16.64 -10.51 31.83
CA ILE A 242 -16.07 -11.26 30.70
C ILE A 242 -16.39 -12.75 30.83
N LEU A 243 -16.11 -13.38 31.98
CA LEU A 243 -16.43 -14.80 32.23
C LEU A 243 -17.91 -15.11 32.03
N ARG A 244 -18.79 -14.22 32.51
CA ARG A 244 -20.24 -14.38 32.35
C ARG A 244 -20.66 -14.28 30.88
N LYS A 245 -20.12 -13.31 30.13
CA LYS A 245 -20.45 -13.09 28.72
C LYS A 245 -19.89 -14.17 27.81
N SER A 246 -18.70 -14.68 28.11
CA SER A 246 -18.08 -15.78 27.38
C SER A 246 -18.63 -17.16 27.76
N GLY A 247 -19.41 -17.26 28.84
CA GLY A 247 -19.89 -18.53 29.38
C GLY A 247 -18.78 -19.40 30.00
N CYS A 248 -17.61 -18.82 30.29
CA CYS A 248 -16.46 -19.53 30.83
C CYS A 248 -16.46 -19.49 32.36
N ALA A 249 -15.96 -20.56 32.98
CA ALA A 249 -15.76 -20.62 34.43
C ALA A 249 -14.42 -20.00 34.84
N GLN A 250 -13.40 -20.04 33.96
CA GLN A 250 -12.05 -19.55 34.26
C GLN A 250 -11.46 -18.70 33.13
N VAL A 251 -10.55 -17.79 33.48
CA VAL A 251 -9.90 -16.88 32.51
C VAL A 251 -9.07 -17.66 31.47
N SER A 252 -8.46 -18.78 31.86
CA SER A 252 -7.75 -19.69 30.95
C SER A 252 -8.65 -20.26 29.85
N GLU A 253 -9.93 -20.52 30.15
CA GLU A 253 -10.92 -20.96 29.16
C GLU A 253 -11.30 -19.82 28.22
N VAL A 254 -11.34 -18.58 28.71
CA VAL A 254 -11.54 -17.38 27.87
C VAL A 254 -10.37 -17.20 26.91
N VAL A 255 -9.13 -17.38 27.39
CA VAL A 255 -7.92 -17.32 26.55
C VAL A 255 -7.98 -18.40 25.46
N LEU A 256 -8.38 -19.63 25.80
CA LEU A 256 -8.53 -20.72 24.84
C LEU A 256 -9.66 -20.43 23.82
N LEU A 257 -10.79 -19.90 24.28
CA LEU A 257 -11.92 -19.54 23.43
C LEU A 257 -11.56 -18.40 22.47
N ALA A 258 -10.91 -17.35 22.96
CA ALA A 258 -10.39 -16.25 22.15
C ALA A 258 -9.36 -16.75 21.13
N THR A 259 -8.46 -17.64 21.53
CA THR A 259 -7.47 -18.28 20.64
C THR A 259 -8.17 -19.13 19.56
N SER A 260 -9.25 -19.83 19.93
CA SER A 260 -10.06 -20.63 19.00
C SER A 260 -10.85 -19.74 18.03
N ILE A 261 -11.38 -18.60 18.48
CA ILE A 261 -12.04 -17.60 17.62
C ILE A 261 -11.02 -17.03 16.63
N ALA A 262 -9.83 -16.65 17.10
CA ALA A 262 -8.75 -16.18 16.23
C ALA A 262 -8.29 -17.26 15.22
N TYR A 263 -8.32 -18.54 15.61
CA TYR A 263 -8.02 -19.66 14.72
C TYR A 263 -9.16 -19.98 13.73
N LEU A 264 -10.42 -19.84 14.13
CA LEU A 264 -11.59 -20.11 13.28
C LEU A 264 -11.85 -18.99 12.29
N ALA A 265 -11.61 -17.73 12.67
CA ALA A 265 -11.56 -16.60 11.74
C ALA A 265 -10.56 -16.86 10.60
N ARG A 266 -9.52 -17.68 10.85
CA ARG A 266 -8.55 -18.16 9.84
C ARG A 266 -9.02 -19.41 9.08
N ALA A 267 -9.88 -20.27 9.65
CA ALA A 267 -10.29 -21.52 8.99
C ALA A 267 -11.19 -21.28 7.76
N GLU A 268 -11.80 -20.11 7.66
CA GLU A 268 -12.44 -19.63 6.42
C GLU A 268 -11.43 -19.28 5.31
N GLU A 269 -10.13 -19.17 5.64
CA GLU A 269 -9.06 -18.66 4.74
C GLU A 269 -8.12 -19.73 4.15
N GLN A 270 -8.49 -21.02 4.03
CA GLN A 270 -7.65 -21.98 3.27
C GLN A 270 -8.38 -23.23 2.71
N PRO A 271 -8.21 -23.64 1.42
CA PRO A 271 -7.77 -22.93 0.21
C PRO A 271 -8.94 -22.85 -0.79
N ALA A 272 -9.81 -21.85 -0.65
CA ALA A 272 -10.71 -21.47 -1.73
C ALA A 272 -10.02 -20.38 -2.55
N ARG A 273 -9.29 -20.77 -3.60
CA ARG A 273 -8.80 -19.89 -4.68
C ARG A 273 -7.95 -18.70 -4.19
N ILE A 274 -6.63 -18.86 -4.25
CA ILE A 274 -5.67 -17.74 -4.25
C ILE A 274 -5.89 -16.95 -5.55
N ALA A 275 -6.91 -16.11 -5.53
CA ALA A 275 -7.27 -15.12 -6.54
C ALA A 275 -8.43 -14.29 -5.97
N GLN A 276 -8.22 -13.68 -4.80
CA GLN A 276 -9.03 -12.56 -4.34
C GLN A 276 -8.23 -11.76 -3.31
N THR A 277 -7.92 -10.55 -3.72
CA THR A 277 -7.19 -9.47 -3.06
C THR A 277 -7.71 -9.22 -1.64
N ILE A 278 -7.04 -9.78 -0.63
CA ILE A 278 -7.05 -9.23 0.72
C ILE A 278 -5.92 -8.20 0.75
N ALA A 279 -6.23 -6.95 1.14
CA ALA A 279 -5.24 -5.88 1.20
C ALA A 279 -4.11 -6.28 2.19
N PRO A 280 -2.82 -6.12 1.83
CA PRO A 280 -1.72 -6.48 2.71
C PRO A 280 -1.79 -5.68 4.01
N THR A 281 -1.63 -6.36 5.16
CA THR A 281 -1.52 -5.70 6.46
C THR A 281 -0.38 -4.68 6.44
N PRO A 282 -0.63 -3.40 6.81
CA PRO A 282 0.40 -2.38 6.80
C PRO A 282 1.60 -2.73 7.71
N PRO A 283 2.78 -2.13 7.47
CA PRO A 283 3.91 -2.23 8.40
C PRO A 283 3.49 -1.92 9.84
N ALA A 284 4.13 -2.52 10.84
CA ALA A 284 3.73 -2.36 12.26
C ALA A 284 3.75 -0.91 12.78
N PHE A 285 4.44 0.00 12.10
CA PHE A 285 4.46 1.43 12.42
C PHE A 285 3.30 2.23 11.82
N PHE A 286 2.46 1.58 11.00
CA PHE A 286 1.21 2.13 10.49
C PHE A 286 0.03 1.49 11.23
N GLU A 287 -0.93 2.33 11.59
CA GLU A 287 -2.28 1.90 11.97
C GLU A 287 -3.19 2.03 10.74
N GLU A 288 -3.92 0.97 10.42
CA GLU A 288 -4.93 0.98 9.35
C GLU A 288 -6.29 1.31 9.93
N HIS A 289 -6.99 2.24 9.28
CA HIS A 289 -8.29 2.69 9.73
C HIS A 289 -9.31 2.62 8.62
N ARG A 290 -10.55 2.35 9.02
CA ARG A 290 -11.74 2.52 8.18
C ARG A 290 -12.70 3.47 8.85
N LEU A 291 -13.18 4.44 8.08
CA LEU A 291 -14.20 5.38 8.52
C LEU A 291 -15.39 5.30 7.56
N THR A 292 -16.59 5.13 8.10
CA THR A 292 -17.81 5.33 7.31
C THR A 292 -17.99 6.83 7.09
N GLY A 293 -17.86 7.26 5.83
CA GLY A 293 -18.08 8.63 5.39
C GLY A 293 -19.53 9.08 5.50
N PRO A 294 -19.80 10.39 5.34
CA PRO A 294 -21.15 10.96 5.46
C PRO A 294 -22.13 10.47 4.40
N ASP A 295 -21.63 9.94 3.28
CA ASP A 295 -22.39 9.33 2.19
C ASP A 295 -22.53 7.79 2.34
N GLY A 296 -22.05 7.23 3.46
CA GLY A 296 -22.09 5.80 3.75
C GLY A 296 -20.95 4.98 3.15
N ARG A 297 -20.07 5.60 2.35
CA ARG A 297 -18.88 4.94 1.79
C ARG A 297 -17.86 4.61 2.87
N GLN A 298 -17.11 3.54 2.66
CA GLN A 298 -15.92 3.24 3.46
C GLN A 298 -14.73 4.07 2.96
N ILE A 299 -14.05 4.71 3.92
CA ILE A 299 -12.83 5.50 3.71
C ILE A 299 -11.69 4.78 4.41
N GLY A 300 -10.74 4.26 3.62
CA GLY A 300 -9.52 3.65 4.11
C GLY A 300 -8.39 4.67 4.23
N TYR A 301 -7.74 4.73 5.38
CA TYR A 301 -6.57 5.60 5.58
C TYR A 301 -5.57 4.97 6.55
N LEU A 302 -4.31 5.38 6.42
CA LEU A 302 -3.23 4.95 7.30
C LEU A 302 -2.79 6.09 8.21
N THR A 303 -2.40 5.77 9.44
CA THR A 303 -1.76 6.73 10.34
C THR A 303 -0.44 6.23 10.89
N CYS A 304 0.53 7.12 11.05
CA CYS A 304 1.78 6.85 11.78
C CYS A 304 2.30 8.14 12.44
N GLY A 305 3.40 8.04 13.18
CA GLY A 305 3.96 9.17 13.92
C GLY A 305 3.53 9.21 15.38
N VAL A 306 3.58 10.39 16.01
CA VAL A 306 3.20 10.55 17.43
C VAL A 306 1.70 10.74 17.53
N PRO A 307 0.98 10.00 18.40
CA PRO A 307 -0.41 10.29 18.70
C PRO A 307 -0.59 11.75 19.15
N GLN A 308 -1.52 12.47 18.53
CA GLN A 308 -1.77 13.90 18.79
C GLN A 308 -0.59 14.83 18.46
N GLY A 309 0.39 14.38 17.67
CA GLY A 309 1.35 15.26 17.01
C GLY A 309 0.68 16.17 15.97
N PHE A 310 1.43 17.14 15.45
CA PHE A 310 0.91 18.08 14.46
C PHE A 310 0.44 17.32 13.19
N PRO A 311 -0.81 17.49 12.71
CA PRO A 311 -1.34 16.68 11.62
C PRO A 311 -0.72 17.02 10.25
N VAL A 312 -0.28 15.99 9.52
CA VAL A 312 0.15 16.06 8.12
C VAL A 312 -0.76 15.14 7.31
N PHE A 313 -1.61 15.72 6.47
CA PHE A 313 -2.49 14.98 5.57
C PHE A 313 -1.78 14.76 4.24
N PHE A 314 -1.61 13.51 3.87
CA PHE A 314 -0.95 13.07 2.67
C PHE A 314 -1.95 12.50 1.66
N THR A 315 -1.83 12.95 0.41
CA THR A 315 -2.46 12.30 -0.72
C THR A 315 -1.40 11.66 -1.60
N HIS A 316 -1.63 10.39 -1.91
CA HIS A 316 -0.72 9.60 -2.72
C HIS A 316 -0.85 9.92 -4.22
N ALA A 317 0.13 9.48 -5.02
CA ALA A 317 0.10 9.60 -6.47
C ALA A 317 -0.69 8.43 -7.11
N GLN A 318 -0.85 8.45 -8.42
CA GLN A 318 -1.67 7.44 -9.11
C GLN A 318 -1.06 6.03 -9.07
N LEU A 319 0.27 5.94 -9.15
CA LEU A 319 0.99 4.65 -9.15
C LEU A 319 1.75 4.38 -7.84
N GLN A 320 1.97 5.40 -7.02
CA GLN A 320 2.61 5.28 -5.72
C GLN A 320 1.55 5.50 -4.64
N GLY A 321 1.32 4.47 -3.83
CA GLY A 321 0.25 4.41 -2.84
C GLY A 321 0.55 5.24 -1.57
N PRO A 322 -0.28 5.10 -0.53
CA PRO A 322 -0.22 5.91 0.69
C PRO A 322 0.96 5.58 1.63
N TYR A 323 1.93 4.77 1.19
CA TYR A 323 2.99 4.23 2.04
C TYR A 323 4.24 5.12 2.03
N ILE A 324 4.92 5.16 3.17
CA ILE A 324 6.22 5.79 3.35
C ILE A 324 7.18 4.77 4.00
N THR A 325 8.47 5.02 3.88
CA THR A 325 9.52 4.20 4.51
C THR A 325 9.42 4.26 6.02
N ARG A 326 9.90 3.21 6.69
CA ARG A 326 10.00 3.20 8.15
C ARG A 326 10.84 4.37 8.66
N ALA A 327 11.98 4.63 8.02
CA ALA A 327 12.86 5.73 8.41
C ALA A 327 12.14 7.09 8.39
N MET A 328 11.30 7.34 7.36
CA MET A 328 10.50 8.54 7.30
C MET A 328 9.41 8.58 8.39
N ALA A 329 8.74 7.46 8.66
CA ALA A 329 7.73 7.37 9.72
C ALA A 329 8.33 7.67 11.11
N GLU A 330 9.51 7.12 11.41
CA GLU A 330 10.26 7.39 12.64
C GLU A 330 10.73 8.85 12.70
N GLY A 331 11.20 9.42 11.59
CA GLY A 331 11.53 10.84 11.48
C GLY A 331 10.34 11.75 11.75
N LEU A 332 9.15 11.41 11.21
CA LEU A 332 7.92 12.17 11.44
C LEU A 332 7.52 12.12 12.91
N ALA A 333 7.66 10.94 13.54
CA ALA A 333 7.44 10.77 14.97
C ALA A 333 8.41 11.65 15.79
N ALA A 334 9.70 11.60 15.48
CA ALA A 334 10.72 12.39 16.18
C ALA A 334 10.49 13.91 16.04
N ALA A 335 9.95 14.36 14.91
CA ALA A 335 9.58 15.75 14.66
C ALA A 335 8.23 16.17 15.28
N GLY A 336 7.50 15.23 15.90
CA GLY A 336 6.22 15.48 16.57
C GLY A 336 5.04 15.64 15.62
N PHE A 337 5.05 14.94 14.48
CA PHE A 337 3.94 14.90 13.53
C PHE A 337 3.07 13.65 13.72
N THR A 338 1.77 13.80 13.42
CA THR A 338 0.86 12.69 13.13
C THR A 338 0.62 12.68 11.63
N PHE A 339 0.95 11.58 10.95
CA PHE A 339 0.76 11.44 9.52
C PHE A 339 -0.58 10.77 9.22
N PHE A 340 -1.35 11.31 8.28
CA PHE A 340 -2.62 10.79 7.81
C PHE A 340 -2.55 10.57 6.30
N ALA A 341 -2.39 9.32 5.86
CA ALA A 341 -2.39 8.97 4.45
C ALA A 341 -3.78 8.48 4.03
N VAL A 342 -4.58 9.40 3.50
CA VAL A 342 -5.96 9.09 3.09
C VAL A 342 -5.94 8.52 1.69
N SER A 343 -6.48 7.30 1.52
CA SER A 343 -6.52 6.64 0.22
C SER A 343 -7.54 7.35 -0.67
N ARG A 344 -7.24 7.43 -1.95
CA ARG A 344 -8.12 8.11 -2.91
C ARG A 344 -9.34 7.24 -3.24
N PRO A 345 -10.48 7.82 -3.67
CA PRO A 345 -11.67 7.04 -4.03
C PRO A 345 -11.36 5.96 -5.07
N GLY A 346 -11.77 4.72 -4.79
CA GLY A 346 -11.53 3.56 -5.67
C GLY A 346 -10.16 2.89 -5.51
N TYR A 347 -9.32 3.37 -4.59
CA TYR A 347 -8.02 2.80 -4.27
C TYR A 347 -8.03 2.11 -2.89
N GLY A 348 -7.26 1.02 -2.78
CA GLY A 348 -7.15 0.24 -1.55
C GLY A 348 -8.51 -0.16 -0.98
N GLN A 349 -8.79 0.27 0.25
CA GLN A 349 -10.03 -0.01 0.97
C GLN A 349 -11.05 1.14 0.93
N THR A 350 -10.83 2.16 0.10
CA THR A 350 -11.76 3.29 -0.05
C THR A 350 -12.74 3.04 -1.19
N ASP A 351 -14.03 3.14 -0.89
CA ASP A 351 -15.07 2.95 -1.89
C ASP A 351 -14.97 4.00 -3.02
N PRO A 352 -15.33 3.64 -4.28
CA PRO A 352 -15.34 4.56 -5.41
C PRO A 352 -16.17 5.82 -5.18
N ALA A 353 -15.85 6.89 -5.91
CA ALA A 353 -16.61 8.14 -5.82
C ALA A 353 -18.10 7.92 -6.20
N PRO A 354 -19.05 8.59 -5.52
CA PRO A 354 -20.46 8.49 -5.87
C PRO A 354 -20.73 8.97 -7.31
N ALA A 355 -21.75 8.39 -7.96
CA ALA A 355 -22.14 8.80 -9.30
C ALA A 355 -22.43 10.32 -9.35
N GLY A 356 -21.83 11.00 -10.33
CA GLY A 356 -21.97 12.45 -10.51
C GLY A 356 -21.06 13.32 -9.62
N THR A 357 -20.23 12.71 -8.76
CA THR A 357 -19.18 13.40 -7.99
C THR A 357 -17.82 13.11 -8.62
N SER A 358 -16.95 14.13 -8.77
CA SER A 358 -15.59 13.88 -9.25
C SER A 358 -14.75 13.16 -8.19
N PRO A 359 -13.73 12.39 -8.59
CA PRO A 359 -12.80 11.77 -7.63
C PRO A 359 -12.18 12.78 -6.65
N GLU A 360 -11.84 13.99 -7.09
CA GLU A 360 -11.22 15.03 -6.26
C GLU A 360 -12.18 15.58 -5.20
N GLU A 361 -13.44 15.79 -5.57
CA GLU A 361 -14.47 16.25 -4.64
C GLU A 361 -14.78 15.17 -3.60
N ALA A 362 -14.92 13.92 -4.04
CA ALA A 362 -15.10 12.79 -3.13
C ALA A 362 -13.91 12.65 -2.17
N GLN A 363 -12.69 12.70 -2.70
CA GLN A 363 -11.46 12.66 -1.89
C GLN A 363 -11.40 13.80 -0.87
N SER A 364 -11.80 15.00 -1.26
CA SER A 364 -11.78 16.18 -0.38
C SER A 364 -12.78 16.03 0.77
N ARG A 365 -13.96 15.47 0.52
CA ARG A 365 -14.93 15.12 1.55
C ARG A 365 -14.40 14.00 2.45
N ASP A 366 -13.73 13.01 1.88
CA ASP A 366 -13.17 11.88 2.63
C ASP A 366 -12.08 12.34 3.61
N ALA A 367 -11.13 13.15 3.13
CA ALA A 367 -10.10 13.74 3.96
C ALA A 367 -10.67 14.65 5.05
N GLU A 368 -11.70 15.45 4.73
CA GLU A 368 -12.37 16.28 5.74
C GLU A 368 -13.09 15.44 6.79
N ALA A 369 -13.75 14.35 6.41
CA ALA A 369 -14.39 13.42 7.33
C ALA A 369 -13.37 12.79 8.29
N VAL A 370 -12.22 12.35 7.77
CA VAL A 370 -11.10 11.84 8.59
C VAL A 370 -10.58 12.93 9.54
N ALA A 371 -10.37 14.16 9.04
CA ALA A 371 -9.92 15.27 9.87
C ALA A 371 -10.92 15.60 10.98
N ASN A 372 -12.23 15.56 10.70
CA ASN A 372 -13.27 15.81 11.69
C ASN A 372 -13.36 14.68 12.72
N HIS A 373 -13.21 13.42 12.30
CA HIS A 373 -13.17 12.25 13.19
C HIS A 373 -12.04 12.35 14.21
N HIS A 374 -10.87 12.85 13.79
CA HIS A 374 -9.70 13.06 14.65
C HIS A 374 -9.64 14.45 15.29
N ALA A 375 -10.71 15.25 15.20
CA ALA A 375 -10.79 16.62 15.72
C ALA A 375 -9.62 17.54 15.26
N VAL A 376 -9.10 17.31 14.05
CA VAL A 376 -8.00 18.07 13.45
C VAL A 376 -8.49 19.46 13.04
N THR A 377 -8.02 20.51 13.72
CA THR A 377 -8.43 21.90 13.44
C THR A 377 -7.40 22.68 12.61
N ARG A 378 -6.16 22.21 12.56
CA ARG A 378 -5.06 22.75 11.74
C ARG A 378 -4.19 21.61 11.25
N LEU A 379 -3.71 21.71 10.01
CA LEU A 379 -2.92 20.66 9.38
C LEU A 379 -1.95 21.24 8.34
N LEU A 380 -0.94 20.44 7.99
CA LEU A 380 -0.18 20.59 6.76
C LEU A 380 -0.68 19.58 5.73
N LEU A 381 -0.63 19.94 4.46
CA LEU A 381 -0.88 19.05 3.34
C LEU A 381 0.45 18.65 2.71
N MET A 382 0.57 17.40 2.29
CA MET A 382 1.74 16.91 1.55
C MET A 382 1.28 15.97 0.43
N THR A 383 2.03 15.97 -0.67
CA THR A 383 1.77 15.08 -1.80
C THR A 383 3.04 14.80 -2.57
N GLN A 384 2.97 13.84 -3.49
CA GLN A 384 4.01 13.58 -4.46
C GLN A 384 3.48 13.42 -5.88
N HIS A 385 4.31 13.75 -6.88
CA HIS A 385 4.06 13.52 -8.30
C HIS A 385 2.65 13.94 -8.76
N GLY A 386 1.93 13.00 -9.38
CA GLY A 386 0.58 13.18 -9.90
C GLY A 386 -0.50 13.42 -8.84
N GLY A 387 -0.18 13.34 -7.54
CA GLY A 387 -1.10 13.71 -6.46
C GLY A 387 -1.26 15.22 -6.26
N THR A 388 -0.61 16.05 -7.09
CA THR A 388 -0.61 17.51 -6.92
C THR A 388 -1.99 18.12 -7.07
N LEU A 389 -2.74 17.78 -8.13
CA LEU A 389 -4.10 18.29 -8.34
C LEU A 389 -5.02 17.91 -7.16
N ALA A 390 -4.97 16.65 -6.74
CA ALA A 390 -5.70 16.17 -5.57
C ALA A 390 -5.38 17.01 -4.31
N ALA A 391 -4.11 17.30 -4.05
CA ALA A 391 -3.70 18.12 -2.92
C ALA A 391 -4.19 19.58 -3.03
N CYS A 392 -4.30 20.12 -4.25
CA CYS A 392 -4.88 21.44 -4.48
C CYS A 392 -6.37 21.46 -4.08
N HIS A 393 -7.12 20.42 -4.41
CA HIS A 393 -8.52 20.29 -3.99
C HIS A 393 -8.65 20.15 -2.47
N LEU A 394 -7.77 19.38 -1.82
CA LEU A 394 -7.70 19.32 -0.36
C LEU A 394 -7.45 20.71 0.24
N ALA A 395 -6.49 21.46 -0.30
CA ALA A 395 -6.16 22.79 0.19
C ALA A 395 -7.35 23.77 0.08
N ASN A 396 -8.08 23.71 -1.04
CA ASN A 396 -9.31 24.49 -1.22
C ASN A 396 -10.42 24.05 -0.26
N ARG A 397 -10.56 22.76 0.03
CA ARG A 397 -11.57 22.23 0.96
C ARG A 397 -11.28 22.60 2.42
N PHE A 398 -10.02 22.52 2.83
CA PHE A 398 -9.61 22.80 4.20
C PHE A 398 -9.52 24.29 4.51
N GLU A 399 -9.40 25.14 3.48
CA GLU A 399 -9.33 26.60 3.60
C GLU A 399 -8.32 27.02 4.69
N ALA A 400 -8.76 27.78 5.69
CA ALA A 400 -7.94 28.28 6.79
C ALA A 400 -7.39 27.17 7.72
N ARG A 401 -7.90 25.93 7.66
CA ARG A 401 -7.35 24.79 8.42
C ARG A 401 -6.02 24.33 7.82
N ALA A 402 -5.82 24.48 6.52
CA ALA A 402 -4.56 24.14 5.85
C ALA A 402 -3.54 25.27 6.05
N ARG A 403 -2.51 25.01 6.86
CA ARG A 403 -1.44 25.99 7.14
C ARG A 403 -0.46 26.11 5.97
N GLY A 404 -0.29 25.03 5.22
CA GLY A 404 0.52 25.00 4.02
C GLY A 404 0.40 23.69 3.27
N LEU A 405 0.82 23.72 2.01
CA LEU A 405 0.89 22.58 1.10
C LEU A 405 2.33 22.35 0.65
N LEU A 406 2.89 21.18 0.94
CA LEU A 406 4.19 20.74 0.46
C LEU A 406 4.03 19.82 -0.75
N LEU A 407 4.58 20.24 -1.89
CA LEU A 407 4.63 19.44 -3.10
C LEU A 407 6.02 18.79 -3.23
N VAL A 408 6.14 17.48 -3.02
CA VAL A 408 7.40 16.75 -3.19
C VAL A 408 7.44 16.13 -4.58
N ASN A 409 8.37 16.57 -5.44
CA ASN A 409 8.34 16.23 -6.87
C ASN A 409 6.94 16.46 -7.49
N GLY A 410 6.27 17.55 -7.12
CA GLY A 410 4.90 17.81 -7.57
C GLY A 410 4.80 18.08 -9.07
N MET A 411 3.87 17.39 -9.73
CA MET A 411 3.55 17.61 -11.15
C MET A 411 2.90 18.99 -11.34
N LEU A 412 3.31 19.74 -12.36
CA LEU A 412 2.69 21.01 -12.73
C LEU A 412 1.52 20.84 -13.72
N PRO A 413 0.62 21.84 -13.80
CA PRO A 413 -0.42 21.86 -14.83
C PRO A 413 0.19 21.84 -16.22
N THR A 414 -0.22 20.88 -17.05
CA THR A 414 0.16 20.86 -18.46
C THR A 414 -0.85 20.12 -19.32
N SER A 415 -1.18 20.73 -20.46
CA SER A 415 -1.90 20.08 -21.56
C SER A 415 -0.97 19.28 -22.48
N GLN A 416 0.35 19.41 -22.33
CA GLN A 416 1.34 18.81 -23.23
C GLN A 416 1.82 17.47 -22.70
N VAL A 417 1.16 16.39 -23.14
CA VAL A 417 1.49 15.03 -22.72
C VAL A 417 2.94 14.63 -23.05
N ARG A 418 3.58 15.24 -24.06
CA ARG A 418 5.00 14.99 -24.38
C ARG A 418 5.99 15.53 -23.33
N ARG A 419 5.53 16.32 -22.34
CA ARG A 419 6.37 16.83 -21.25
C ARG A 419 6.57 15.83 -20.11
N PHE A 420 5.84 14.72 -20.10
CA PHE A 420 6.09 13.63 -19.15
C PHE A 420 7.33 12.86 -19.56
N SER A 421 8.18 12.46 -18.61
CA SER A 421 9.47 11.83 -18.89
C SER A 421 9.35 10.42 -19.46
N HIS A 422 8.42 9.62 -18.93
CA HIS A 422 8.26 8.23 -19.34
C HIS A 422 7.37 8.09 -20.56
N ARG A 423 7.89 7.46 -21.62
CA ARG A 423 7.16 7.16 -22.86
C ARG A 423 5.82 6.44 -22.61
N GLN A 424 5.82 5.46 -21.71
CA GLN A 424 4.59 4.74 -21.32
C GLN A 424 3.58 5.65 -20.61
N SER A 425 4.04 6.56 -19.74
CA SER A 425 3.17 7.56 -19.11
C SER A 425 2.61 8.56 -20.11
N GLN A 426 3.39 8.95 -21.13
CA GLN A 426 2.90 9.76 -22.25
C GLN A 426 1.79 9.02 -23.01
N LEU A 427 2.04 7.76 -23.38
CA LEU A 427 1.08 6.94 -24.11
C LEU A 427 -0.22 6.78 -23.33
N PHE A 428 -0.12 6.39 -22.05
CA PHE A 428 -1.28 6.15 -21.20
C PHE A 428 -2.13 7.42 -21.04
N ARG A 429 -1.50 8.57 -20.77
CA ARG A 429 -2.22 9.85 -20.65
C ARG A 429 -2.87 10.26 -21.97
N ALA A 430 -2.19 10.08 -23.10
CA ALA A 430 -2.77 10.37 -24.41
C ALA A 430 -3.97 9.46 -24.72
N ALA A 431 -3.88 8.18 -24.36
CA ALA A 431 -4.97 7.22 -24.50
C ALA A 431 -6.16 7.56 -23.59
N VAL A 432 -5.92 7.90 -22.32
CA VAL A 432 -6.98 8.32 -21.38
C VAL A 432 -7.69 9.58 -21.88
N ALA A 433 -6.95 10.57 -22.41
CA ALA A 433 -7.54 11.80 -22.91
C ALA A 433 -8.42 11.58 -24.15
N ARG A 434 -7.92 10.80 -25.11
CA ARG A 434 -8.56 10.64 -26.43
C ARG A 434 -9.54 9.48 -26.50
N ALA A 435 -9.30 8.39 -25.80
CA ALA A 435 -10.11 7.17 -25.85
C ALA A 435 -10.08 6.41 -24.50
N PRO A 436 -10.79 6.89 -23.46
CA PRO A 436 -10.72 6.32 -22.11
C PRO A 436 -10.95 4.81 -22.03
N ALA A 437 -11.87 4.27 -22.84
CA ALA A 437 -12.16 2.84 -22.89
C ALA A 437 -10.97 2.02 -23.43
N ILE A 438 -10.23 2.56 -24.41
CA ILE A 438 -8.99 1.96 -24.91
C ILE A 438 -7.89 2.10 -23.85
N GLY A 439 -7.78 3.26 -23.19
CA GLY A 439 -6.87 3.44 -22.06
C GLY A 439 -7.10 2.42 -20.94
N GLU A 440 -8.36 2.13 -20.62
CA GLU A 440 -8.73 1.09 -19.64
C GLU A 440 -8.28 -0.31 -20.09
N MET A 441 -8.50 -0.66 -21.37
CA MET A 441 -8.06 -1.94 -21.92
C MET A 441 -6.53 -2.08 -21.92
N LEU A 442 -5.81 -1.03 -22.33
CA LEU A 442 -4.35 -0.98 -22.27
C LEU A 442 -3.87 -1.18 -20.83
N LEU A 443 -4.50 -0.52 -19.85
CA LEU A 443 -4.19 -0.70 -18.43
C LEU A 443 -4.46 -2.13 -17.96
N ARG A 444 -5.60 -2.74 -18.33
CA ARG A 444 -5.92 -4.13 -17.96
C ARG A 444 -4.89 -5.11 -18.51
N VAL A 445 -4.54 -4.99 -19.78
CA VAL A 445 -3.51 -5.84 -20.40
C VAL A 445 -2.16 -5.61 -19.73
N HIS A 446 -1.76 -4.35 -19.56
CA HIS A 446 -0.54 -3.94 -18.86
C HIS A 446 -0.47 -4.61 -17.48
N LEU A 447 -1.43 -4.38 -16.59
CA LEU A 447 -1.50 -4.98 -15.26
C LEU A 447 -1.48 -6.53 -15.29
N SER A 448 -2.09 -7.16 -16.30
CA SER A 448 -2.12 -8.62 -16.43
C SER A 448 -0.75 -9.21 -16.79
N THR A 449 0.06 -8.52 -17.58
CA THR A 449 1.39 -8.98 -18.01
C THR A 449 2.35 -8.99 -16.81
N TYR A 450 2.32 -7.97 -15.96
CA TYR A 450 3.22 -7.87 -14.79
C TYR A 450 2.91 -8.83 -13.66
N ARG A 451 1.66 -9.33 -13.57
CA ARG A 451 1.33 -10.40 -12.63
C ARG A 451 2.04 -11.72 -12.94
N ARG A 452 2.64 -11.88 -14.13
CA ARG A 452 3.39 -13.10 -14.53
C ARG A 452 4.90 -12.89 -14.69
N GLU A 453 5.34 -11.77 -15.23
CA GLU A 453 6.76 -11.53 -15.52
C GLU A 453 7.50 -10.91 -14.32
N GLY A 454 8.00 -11.75 -13.41
CA GLY A 454 8.87 -11.32 -12.30
C GLY A 454 8.17 -10.51 -11.18
N GLY A 455 6.85 -10.34 -11.26
CA GLY A 455 6.03 -9.70 -10.24
C GLY A 455 6.18 -8.18 -10.16
N ILE A 456 5.54 -7.60 -9.13
CA ILE A 456 5.50 -6.14 -8.93
C ILE A 456 6.90 -5.52 -8.72
N ALA A 457 7.86 -6.27 -8.18
CA ALA A 457 9.24 -5.82 -8.04
C ALA A 457 9.93 -5.64 -9.41
N ALA A 458 9.75 -6.60 -10.32
CA ALA A 458 10.30 -6.50 -11.67
C ALA A 458 9.65 -5.36 -12.47
N TYR A 459 8.35 -5.11 -12.26
CA TYR A 459 7.67 -3.95 -12.82
C TYR A 459 8.36 -2.65 -12.43
N TRP A 460 8.57 -2.39 -11.14
CA TRP A 460 9.19 -1.15 -10.68
C TRP A 460 10.62 -0.99 -11.18
N ARG A 461 11.42 -2.07 -11.21
CA ARG A 461 12.77 -2.03 -11.81
C ARG A 461 12.74 -1.72 -13.30
N LYS A 462 11.77 -2.27 -14.06
CA LYS A 462 11.59 -1.93 -15.49
C LYS A 462 11.14 -0.48 -15.65
N PHE A 463 10.24 0.00 -14.79
CA PHE A 463 9.73 1.37 -14.80
C PHE A 463 10.85 2.41 -14.58
N PHE A 464 11.75 2.15 -13.63
CA PHE A 464 12.90 3.03 -13.34
C PHE A 464 14.17 2.68 -14.12
N ALA A 465 14.12 1.79 -15.13
CA ALA A 465 15.33 1.31 -15.83
C ALA A 465 16.18 2.45 -16.42
N ASP A 466 15.54 3.51 -16.91
CA ASP A 466 16.20 4.69 -17.49
C ASP A 466 16.53 5.79 -16.45
N GLN A 467 16.30 5.52 -15.16
CA GLN A 467 16.55 6.42 -14.04
C GLN A 467 17.51 5.76 -13.04
N PRO A 468 18.85 5.83 -13.28
CA PRO A 468 19.83 5.08 -12.48
C PRO A 468 19.73 5.35 -10.97
N ARG A 469 19.41 6.59 -10.58
CA ARG A 469 19.25 6.98 -9.18
C ARG A 469 18.06 6.29 -8.52
N ASP A 470 16.90 6.34 -9.16
CA ASP A 470 15.68 5.74 -8.64
C ASP A 470 15.71 4.21 -8.73
N LEU A 471 16.35 3.65 -9.76
CA LEU A 471 16.59 2.22 -9.88
C LEU A 471 17.47 1.71 -8.73
N ALA A 472 18.57 2.41 -8.41
CA ALA A 472 19.44 2.05 -7.31
C ALA A 472 18.74 2.17 -5.95
N ALA A 473 17.82 3.11 -5.78
CA ALA A 473 17.04 3.25 -4.55
C ALA A 473 16.12 2.04 -4.29
N LEU A 474 15.73 1.27 -5.32
CA LEU A 474 14.97 0.03 -5.15
C LEU A 474 15.79 -1.14 -4.59
N ASP A 475 17.10 -1.00 -4.44
CA ASP A 475 17.93 -1.99 -3.74
C ASP A 475 17.84 -1.85 -2.22
N ASP A 476 17.31 -0.73 -1.72
CA ASP A 476 16.93 -0.57 -0.31
C ASP A 476 15.63 -1.34 -0.04
N PRO A 477 15.63 -2.34 0.88
CA PRO A 477 14.44 -3.12 1.20
C PRO A 477 13.25 -2.31 1.72
N ASP A 478 13.47 -1.21 2.44
CA ASP A 478 12.41 -0.36 3.00
C ASP A 478 11.71 0.42 1.89
N ILE A 479 12.50 0.95 0.93
CA ILE A 479 11.97 1.61 -0.26
C ILE A 479 11.25 0.59 -1.14
N LEU A 480 11.84 -0.58 -1.40
CA LEU A 480 11.19 -1.61 -2.21
C LEU A 480 9.85 -2.03 -1.61
N ASP A 481 9.76 -2.22 -0.28
CA ASP A 481 8.50 -2.60 0.38
C ASP A 481 7.39 -1.55 0.18
N VAL A 482 7.72 -0.25 0.21
CA VAL A 482 6.77 0.84 -0.15
C VAL A 482 6.18 0.63 -1.54
N PHE A 483 7.02 0.29 -2.52
CA PHE A 483 6.61 0.07 -3.91
C PHE A 483 5.79 -1.20 -4.11
N LEU A 484 6.14 -2.29 -3.41
CA LEU A 484 5.38 -3.53 -3.45
C LEU A 484 3.96 -3.29 -2.91
N ARG A 485 3.83 -2.65 -1.76
CA ARG A 485 2.53 -2.33 -1.15
C ARG A 485 1.73 -1.32 -1.96
N SER A 486 2.41 -0.34 -2.55
CA SER A 486 1.79 0.60 -3.48
C SER A 486 1.16 -0.11 -4.66
N GLY A 487 1.84 -1.10 -5.23
CA GLY A 487 1.29 -1.95 -6.27
C GLY A 487 0.02 -2.68 -5.82
N ASP A 488 0.03 -3.30 -4.65
CA ASP A 488 -1.16 -3.99 -4.12
C ASP A 488 -2.32 -3.01 -3.90
N HIS A 489 -2.06 -1.84 -3.32
CA HIS A 489 -3.07 -0.81 -3.03
C HIS A 489 -3.67 -0.18 -4.29
N VAL A 490 -2.83 0.08 -5.29
CA VAL A 490 -3.23 0.72 -6.54
C VAL A 490 -3.92 -0.27 -7.47
N PHE A 491 -3.43 -1.52 -7.52
CA PHE A 491 -3.89 -2.53 -8.48
C PHE A 491 -4.96 -3.48 -7.92
N SER A 492 -5.38 -3.33 -6.65
CA SER A 492 -6.54 -4.03 -6.09
C SER A 492 -7.87 -3.44 -6.52
N GLY A 493 -7.87 -2.15 -6.93
CA GLY A 493 -9.05 -1.43 -7.36
C GLY A 493 -9.48 -1.77 -8.79
N GLU A 494 -10.63 -1.22 -9.18
CA GLU A 494 -11.15 -1.33 -10.53
C GLU A 494 -10.36 -0.40 -11.49
N PRO A 495 -9.76 -0.91 -12.59
CA PRO A 495 -8.95 -0.10 -13.51
C PRO A 495 -9.66 1.17 -14.02
N ARG A 496 -10.99 1.10 -14.18
CA ARG A 496 -11.83 2.25 -14.56
C ARG A 496 -11.74 3.43 -13.57
N GLU A 497 -11.50 3.19 -12.28
CA GLU A 497 -11.34 4.27 -11.30
C GLU A 497 -9.98 4.94 -11.47
N MET A 498 -8.93 4.18 -11.78
CA MET A 498 -7.62 4.75 -12.16
C MET A 498 -7.71 5.59 -13.44
N ILE A 499 -8.53 5.19 -14.42
CA ILE A 499 -8.77 5.96 -15.64
C ILE A 499 -9.53 7.26 -15.32
N ARG A 500 -10.57 7.20 -14.48
CA ARG A 500 -11.33 8.38 -14.04
C ARG A 500 -10.43 9.38 -13.34
N ASP A 501 -9.57 8.91 -12.46
CA ASP A 501 -8.55 9.70 -11.78
C ASP A 501 -7.53 10.29 -12.78
N ALA A 502 -6.97 9.46 -13.66
CA ALA A 502 -6.00 9.90 -14.68
C ALA A 502 -6.55 10.95 -15.64
N ALA A 503 -7.85 10.92 -15.92
CA ALA A 503 -8.49 11.91 -16.75
C ALA A 503 -8.44 13.32 -16.14
N GLN A 504 -8.45 13.45 -14.82
CA GLN A 504 -8.55 14.76 -14.14
C GLN A 504 -7.23 15.52 -14.17
N VAL A 505 -6.12 14.80 -14.13
CA VAL A 505 -4.77 15.39 -14.18
C VAL A 505 -4.35 15.80 -15.60
N ILE A 506 -5.16 15.52 -16.62
CA ILE A 506 -4.91 15.89 -18.02
C ILE A 506 -5.59 17.23 -18.30
N GLY A 507 -4.79 18.23 -18.66
CA GLY A 507 -5.27 19.57 -18.99
C GLY A 507 -4.59 20.66 -18.17
N ASP A 508 -4.98 21.90 -18.43
CA ASP A 508 -4.43 23.06 -17.71
C ASP A 508 -5.31 23.40 -16.50
N TRP A 509 -4.88 22.95 -15.32
CA TRP A 509 -5.48 23.25 -14.03
C TRP A 509 -4.74 24.37 -13.26
N ARG A 510 -3.97 25.23 -13.95
CA ARG A 510 -3.21 26.33 -13.33
C ARG A 510 -4.07 27.28 -12.50
N ALA A 511 -5.31 27.53 -12.91
CA ALA A 511 -6.25 28.36 -12.16
C ALA A 511 -6.57 27.78 -10.76
N ILE A 512 -6.62 26.44 -10.62
CA ILE A 512 -6.86 25.77 -9.34
C ILE A 512 -5.65 26.00 -8.43
N LEU A 513 -4.44 25.75 -8.94
CA LEU A 513 -3.19 25.93 -8.19
C LEU A 513 -2.99 27.39 -7.73
N GLN A 514 -3.29 28.36 -8.61
CA GLN A 514 -3.22 29.79 -8.30
C GLN A 514 -4.29 30.27 -7.31
N GLY A 515 -5.41 29.56 -7.20
CA GLY A 515 -6.53 29.89 -6.31
C GLY A 515 -6.41 29.35 -4.88
N ILE A 516 -5.34 28.60 -4.58
CA ILE A 516 -5.18 27.96 -3.27
C ILE A 516 -5.01 29.01 -2.16
N PRO A 517 -5.78 28.90 -1.05
CA PRO A 517 -5.77 29.90 0.02
C PRO A 517 -4.54 29.80 0.95
N CYS A 518 -3.91 28.63 1.03
CA CYS A 518 -2.74 28.41 1.89
C CYS A 518 -1.43 28.63 1.15
N ARG A 519 -0.34 28.78 1.91
CA ARG A 519 1.01 28.86 1.34
C ARG A 519 1.41 27.51 0.72
N ILE A 520 2.11 27.55 -0.40
CA ILE A 520 2.63 26.35 -1.07
C ILE A 520 4.14 26.40 -1.02
N SER A 521 4.80 25.33 -0.56
CA SER A 521 6.24 25.10 -0.73
C SER A 521 6.43 23.92 -1.66
N ILE A 522 7.49 23.96 -2.45
CA ILE A 522 7.77 22.92 -3.41
C ILE A 522 9.21 22.47 -3.28
N LEU A 523 9.35 21.16 -3.14
CA LEU A 523 10.63 20.47 -3.08
C LEU A 523 10.75 19.55 -4.29
N TYR A 524 11.82 19.64 -5.07
CA TYR A 524 12.05 18.75 -6.21
C TYR A 524 13.50 18.30 -6.33
N GLY A 525 13.71 17.09 -6.85
CA GLY A 525 15.04 16.54 -7.11
C GLY A 525 15.65 17.06 -8.42
N SER A 526 16.95 17.38 -8.43
CA SER A 526 17.63 17.89 -9.63
C SER A 526 17.73 16.85 -10.76
N GLU A 527 17.64 15.57 -10.43
CA GLU A 527 17.68 14.45 -11.37
C GLU A 527 16.29 13.90 -11.72
N THR A 528 15.20 14.50 -11.20
CA THR A 528 13.82 14.09 -11.52
C THR A 528 13.47 14.47 -12.97
N PRO A 529 13.32 13.53 -13.91
CA PRO A 529 13.19 13.86 -15.34
C PRO A 529 11.89 14.60 -15.68
N GLU A 530 10.80 14.32 -14.95
CA GLU A 530 9.49 14.99 -15.13
C GLU A 530 9.55 16.49 -14.83
N ILE A 531 10.44 16.85 -13.91
CA ILE A 531 10.51 18.21 -13.36
C ILE A 531 11.68 18.95 -13.97
N SER A 532 12.83 18.33 -14.24
CA SER A 532 13.98 19.02 -14.85
C SER A 532 13.63 19.73 -16.16
N GLN A 533 12.73 19.14 -16.97
CA GLN A 533 12.28 19.70 -18.24
C GLN A 533 11.19 20.79 -18.08
N MET A 534 10.27 20.65 -17.13
CA MET A 534 9.22 21.64 -16.86
C MET A 534 9.68 22.79 -15.95
N ALA A 535 10.66 22.52 -15.08
CA ALA A 535 11.14 23.41 -14.01
C ALA A 535 11.97 24.57 -14.49
N GLN A 536 12.80 24.37 -15.51
CA GLN A 536 13.66 25.45 -16.00
C GLN A 536 12.88 26.54 -16.74
N GLU A 537 11.71 26.22 -17.32
CA GLU A 537 10.97 27.16 -18.18
C GLU A 537 9.71 27.76 -17.54
N GLU A 538 8.91 27.00 -16.78
CA GLU A 538 7.61 27.45 -16.28
C GLU A 538 7.62 27.92 -14.81
N TRP A 539 8.50 27.38 -13.97
CA TRP A 539 8.49 27.69 -12.53
C TRP A 539 8.86 29.15 -12.27
N GLY A 540 9.93 29.62 -12.91
CA GLY A 540 10.37 31.01 -12.79
C GLY A 540 9.44 32.04 -13.46
N LYS A 541 8.48 31.60 -14.30
CA LYS A 541 7.59 32.51 -15.06
C LYS A 541 6.17 32.54 -14.52
N SER A 542 5.55 31.37 -14.31
CA SER A 542 4.14 31.24 -13.95
C SER A 542 3.91 30.95 -12.46
N PHE A 543 4.96 30.56 -11.74
CA PHE A 543 4.90 30.09 -10.35
C PHE A 543 5.94 30.78 -9.45
N ALA A 544 6.49 31.92 -9.87
CA ALA A 544 7.56 32.65 -9.17
C ALA A 544 7.21 33.08 -7.72
N ASN A 545 5.93 33.03 -7.35
CA ASN A 545 5.44 33.40 -6.03
C ASN A 545 5.54 32.26 -5.00
N TYR A 546 5.89 31.04 -5.42
CA TYR A 546 5.99 29.89 -4.53
C TYR A 546 7.46 29.60 -4.21
N PRO A 547 7.85 29.44 -2.92
CA PRO A 547 9.17 28.96 -2.55
C PRO A 547 9.45 27.61 -3.21
N VAL A 548 10.57 27.55 -3.95
CA VAL A 548 11.03 26.35 -4.63
C VAL A 548 12.40 25.97 -4.11
N THR A 549 12.52 24.75 -3.60
CA THR A 549 13.78 24.18 -3.15
C THR A 549 14.15 23.01 -4.06
N GLN A 550 15.29 23.11 -4.73
CA GLN A 550 15.89 22.02 -5.48
C GLN A 550 16.82 21.21 -4.57
N VAL A 551 16.68 19.89 -4.58
CA VAL A 551 17.55 18.95 -3.86
C VAL A 551 18.53 18.35 -4.86
N GLU A 552 19.80 18.69 -4.70
CA GLU A 552 20.86 18.26 -5.62
C GLU A 552 21.11 16.76 -5.53
N GLY A 553 21.15 16.07 -6.67
CA GLY A 553 21.38 14.63 -6.77
C GLY A 553 20.21 13.74 -6.35
N ALA A 554 19.04 14.32 -6.09
CA ALA A 554 17.82 13.56 -5.81
C ALA A 554 17.02 13.29 -7.09
N GLY A 555 16.46 12.08 -7.18
CA GLY A 555 15.61 11.64 -8.29
C GLY A 555 14.11 11.73 -7.97
N SER A 556 13.32 10.97 -8.73
CA SER A 556 11.87 10.89 -8.56
C SER A 556 11.49 10.35 -7.17
N LEU A 557 12.32 9.50 -6.56
CA LEU A 557 12.05 8.89 -5.25
C LEU A 557 12.47 9.73 -4.05
N LEU A 558 12.63 11.05 -4.24
CA LEU A 558 13.03 12.03 -3.22
C LEU A 558 12.30 11.88 -1.88
N LEU A 559 10.99 11.60 -1.90
CA LEU A 559 10.17 11.41 -0.69
C LEU A 559 10.76 10.34 0.25
N HIS A 560 11.38 9.31 -0.33
CA HIS A 560 11.91 8.16 0.38
C HIS A 560 13.43 8.21 0.54
N THR A 561 14.16 8.76 -0.45
CA THR A 561 15.63 8.79 -0.42
C THR A 561 16.21 9.96 0.37
N ASP A 562 15.48 11.07 0.50
CA ASP A 562 15.89 12.26 1.29
C ASP A 562 14.71 12.78 2.12
N TRP A 563 14.13 11.85 2.89
CA TRP A 563 13.02 12.12 3.78
C TRP A 563 13.38 13.15 4.87
N GLU A 564 14.66 13.26 5.26
CA GLU A 564 15.15 14.24 6.25
C GLU A 564 14.90 15.67 5.76
N THR A 565 15.20 15.95 4.49
CA THR A 565 14.94 17.26 3.89
C THR A 565 13.45 17.55 3.79
N VAL A 566 12.63 16.55 3.47
CA VAL A 566 11.15 16.68 3.46
C VAL A 566 10.64 17.05 4.86
N ILE A 567 11.08 16.34 5.90
CA ILE A 567 10.65 16.60 7.28
C ILE A 567 11.12 17.96 7.76
N ARG A 568 12.33 18.39 7.41
CA ARG A 568 12.82 19.74 7.73
C ARG A 568 11.89 20.83 7.18
N HIS A 569 11.43 20.69 5.94
CA HIS A 569 10.45 21.60 5.37
C HIS A 569 9.12 21.56 6.12
N LEU A 570 8.62 20.38 6.48
CA LEU A 570 7.40 20.27 7.29
C LEU A 570 7.54 20.98 8.66
N ILE A 571 8.70 20.89 9.30
CA ILE A 571 8.99 21.58 10.57
C ILE A 571 8.89 23.09 10.38
N GLU A 572 9.53 23.65 9.34
CA GLU A 572 9.49 25.08 9.04
C GLU A 572 8.07 25.56 8.69
N MET A 573 7.31 24.74 7.97
CA MET A 573 5.94 25.04 7.56
C MET A 573 4.93 25.03 8.72
N ARG A 574 5.23 24.32 9.81
CA ARG A 574 4.35 24.24 10.99
C ARG A 574 4.03 25.62 11.59
N ASP A 575 4.96 26.57 11.44
CA ASP A 575 4.90 27.91 12.03
C ASP A 575 4.25 28.97 11.12
N TRP A 576 3.73 28.58 9.94
CA TRP A 576 3.28 29.50 8.88
C TRP A 576 2.04 30.37 9.11
#